data_AF-S8DNI7-F1
#
_entry.id   AF-S8DNI7-F1
#
_cell.length_a   1.000
_cell.length_b   1.000
_cell.length_c   1.000
_cell.angle_alpha   90.00
_cell.angle_beta   90.00
_cell.angle_gamma   90.00
#
_symmetry.space_group_name_H-M   'P 1'
#
loop_
_entity.id
_entity.type
_entity.pdbx_description
1 polymer ?
#
loop_
_entity_poly.entity_id
_entity_poly.type
_entity_poly.pdbx_seq_one_letter_code
_entity_poly.pdbx_strand_id
1 'polypeptide(L)'
;MGDKAIAITTPTISIQDLRCSATASTAVAGVRKHLCPDSGHINQNPPRSLFPGGYKRPEISLPNLLLRLRADEVLSDGDVLNLVDEAVSDRIGIVVLTGGKNSGRKLYEAAGLLKSVIRDRAYLLIDDRIDIAAAIKASGVLLSDK
;
A
#
# COMPACT_ATOMS: atom_id res chain seq x y z
N MET A 1 33.28 -18.99 1.86
CA MET A 1 31.81 -19.03 1.72
C MET A 1 31.25 -17.81 2.41
N GLY A 2 30.63 -16.89 1.67
CA GLY A 2 30.09 -15.64 2.22
C GLY A 2 28.57 -15.67 2.17
N ASP A 3 27.95 -15.65 3.35
CA ASP A 3 26.51 -15.53 3.52
C ASP A 3 26.04 -14.16 3.03
N LYS A 4 25.31 -14.13 1.92
CA LYS A 4 24.67 -12.91 1.42
C LYS A 4 23.30 -12.80 2.06
N ALA A 5 23.22 -12.08 3.16
CA ALA A 5 21.95 -11.67 3.76
C ALA A 5 21.21 -10.71 2.79
N ILE A 6 20.02 -11.11 2.35
CA ILE A 6 19.08 -10.24 1.63
C ILE A 6 18.25 -9.52 2.68
N ALA A 7 18.50 -8.23 2.88
CA ALA A 7 17.68 -7.40 3.74
C ALA A 7 16.32 -7.16 3.05
N ILE A 8 15.30 -7.90 3.44
CA ILE A 8 13.92 -7.63 3.05
C ILE A 8 13.40 -6.54 3.99
N THR A 9 13.73 -5.28 3.69
CA THR A 9 13.11 -4.13 4.34
C THR A 9 11.66 -4.06 3.86
N THR A 10 10.71 -4.47 4.68
CA THR A 10 9.28 -4.22 4.45
C THR A 10 9.04 -2.71 4.58
N PRO A 11 8.67 -1.98 3.51
CA PRO A 11 8.28 -0.58 3.65
C PRO A 11 6.94 -0.54 4.40
N THR A 12 6.99 -0.12 5.66
CA THR A 12 5.77 0.28 6.39
C THR A 12 5.42 1.67 5.88
N ILE A 13 4.48 1.74 4.92
CA ILE A 13 4.00 3.03 4.41
C ILE A 13 3.08 3.61 5.50
N SER A 14 3.45 4.79 5.99
CA SER A 14 2.68 5.53 6.99
C SER A 14 1.62 6.37 6.28
N ILE A 15 0.47 6.64 6.90
CA ILE A 15 -0.60 7.47 6.29
C ILE A 15 -0.06 8.83 5.81
N GLN A 16 0.98 9.36 6.48
CA GLN A 16 1.61 10.62 6.13
C GLN A 16 2.24 10.62 4.72
N ASP A 17 2.61 9.46 4.18
CA ASP A 17 3.17 9.32 2.84
C ASP A 17 2.10 9.38 1.73
N LEU A 18 0.83 9.06 2.04
CA LEU A 18 -0.28 9.18 1.07
C LEU A 18 -0.64 10.65 0.76
N ARG A 19 -0.40 11.57 1.70
CA ARG A 19 -0.68 13.00 1.48
C ARG A 19 0.24 13.65 0.43
N CYS A 20 1.37 13.02 0.09
CA CYS A 20 2.29 13.55 -0.93
C CYS A 20 1.88 13.24 -2.38
N SER A 21 0.93 12.35 -2.64
CA SER A 21 0.51 12.01 -4.02
C SER A 21 -0.69 12.84 -4.53
N ALA A 22 -1.35 13.62 -3.65
CA ALA A 22 -2.62 14.26 -3.98
C ALA A 22 -2.52 15.61 -4.74
N THR A 23 -1.32 16.04 -5.15
CA THR A 23 -1.12 17.32 -5.87
C THR A 23 -0.70 17.20 -7.33
N ALA A 24 -0.73 15.99 -7.93
CA ALA A 24 -0.36 15.82 -9.33
C ALA A 24 -1.40 15.01 -10.12
N SER A 25 -2.61 15.55 -10.31
CA SER A 25 -3.49 15.09 -11.39
C SER A 25 -4.42 16.20 -11.88
N THR A 26 -3.86 17.08 -12.72
CA THR A 26 -4.64 17.84 -13.71
C THR A 26 -3.88 17.81 -15.03
N ALA A 27 -4.25 16.89 -15.91
CA ALA A 27 -4.02 17.02 -17.36
C ALA A 27 -5.06 16.17 -18.11
N VAL A 28 -6.23 16.78 -18.31
CA VAL A 28 -7.20 16.38 -19.33
C VAL A 28 -6.62 16.76 -20.69
N ALA A 29 -6.42 15.81 -21.60
CA ALA A 29 -6.46 16.05 -23.05
C ALA A 29 -6.47 14.72 -23.81
N GLY A 30 -7.65 14.36 -24.32
CA GLY A 30 -7.74 13.40 -25.41
C GLY A 30 -7.15 13.99 -26.68
N VAL A 31 -6.30 13.24 -27.39
CA VAL A 31 -5.92 13.56 -28.77
C VAL A 31 -5.84 12.27 -29.59
N ARG A 32 -6.78 12.22 -30.53
CA ARG A 32 -6.85 11.56 -31.84
C ARG A 32 -5.61 10.77 -32.31
N LYS A 33 -5.92 9.57 -32.80
CA LYS A 33 -5.12 8.75 -33.71
C LYS A 33 -4.93 9.49 -35.05
N HIS A 34 -3.69 9.74 -35.48
CA HIS A 34 -3.36 9.91 -36.90
C HIS A 34 -1.87 9.66 -37.18
N LEU A 35 -1.62 9.06 -38.34
CA LEU A 35 -0.40 8.51 -38.91
C LEU A 35 0.87 9.39 -38.83
N CYS A 36 2.02 8.72 -38.67
CA CYS A 36 3.34 9.19 -39.06
C CYS A 36 3.45 9.31 -40.59
N PRO A 37 4.31 10.19 -41.10
CA PRO A 37 5.65 9.71 -41.44
C PRO A 37 6.75 10.75 -41.19
N ASP A 38 7.85 10.35 -40.57
CA ASP A 38 9.12 10.99 -40.91
C ASP A 38 10.28 10.00 -40.83
N SER A 39 11.11 10.06 -41.86
CA SER A 39 12.20 9.14 -42.15
C SER A 39 13.47 9.69 -41.51
N GLY A 40 14.10 8.93 -40.61
CA GLY A 40 15.34 9.34 -39.98
C GLY A 40 16.02 8.20 -39.26
N HIS A 41 16.95 7.53 -39.96
CA HIS A 41 18.02 6.65 -39.47
C HIS A 41 17.82 5.96 -38.11
N ILE A 42 17.42 4.69 -38.15
CA ILE A 42 17.44 3.76 -37.02
C ILE A 42 18.90 3.42 -36.71
N ASN A 43 19.52 4.15 -35.77
CA ASN A 43 20.75 3.69 -35.12
C ASN A 43 20.38 2.49 -34.22
N GLN A 44 20.59 1.28 -34.71
CA GLN A 44 20.22 0.02 -34.05
C GLN A 44 21.13 -0.41 -32.89
N ASN A 45 21.67 0.52 -32.10
CA ASN A 45 22.39 0.13 -30.88
C ASN A 45 21.43 0.15 -29.69
N PRO A 46 20.98 -1.02 -29.17
CA PRO A 46 20.25 -1.05 -27.92
C PRO A 46 21.15 -0.43 -26.83
N PRO A 47 20.59 0.42 -25.94
CA PRO A 47 21.36 1.05 -24.88
C PRO A 47 22.02 -0.04 -24.05
N ARG A 48 23.35 0.01 -23.97
CA ARG A 48 24.16 -0.95 -23.18
C ARG A 48 23.67 -0.91 -21.73
N SER A 49 23.14 -2.03 -21.27
CA SER A 49 22.79 -2.24 -19.86
C SER A 49 23.99 -1.89 -18.98
N LEU A 50 23.79 -1.08 -17.93
CA LEU A 50 24.80 -0.72 -16.93
C LEU A 50 25.30 -1.94 -16.11
N PHE A 51 24.68 -3.11 -16.31
CA PHE A 51 25.10 -4.36 -15.69
C PHE A 51 26.03 -5.12 -16.63
N PRO A 52 27.24 -5.53 -16.17
CA PRO A 52 28.32 -6.11 -16.99
C PRO A 52 28.03 -7.50 -17.60
N GLY A 53 26.77 -7.90 -17.77
CA GLY A 53 26.37 -9.16 -18.41
C GLY A 53 25.15 -9.07 -19.32
N GLY A 54 24.63 -7.87 -19.63
CA GLY A 54 23.46 -7.73 -20.51
C GLY A 54 22.14 -8.25 -19.93
N TYR A 55 22.14 -8.82 -18.72
CA TYR A 55 20.93 -9.26 -18.03
C TYR A 55 20.11 -8.05 -17.57
N LYS A 56 18.83 -8.00 -17.97
CA LYS A 56 17.83 -7.10 -17.38
C LYS A 56 17.67 -7.51 -15.91
N ARG A 57 17.86 -6.56 -14.97
CA ARG A 57 17.57 -6.82 -13.55
C ARG A 57 16.13 -7.34 -13.45
N PRO A 58 15.88 -8.49 -12.81
CA PRO A 58 14.52 -8.98 -12.66
C PRO A 58 13.67 -7.88 -12.00
N GLU A 59 12.61 -7.46 -12.70
CA GLU A 59 11.59 -6.57 -12.16
C GLU A 59 10.77 -7.41 -11.18
N ILE A 60 11.05 -7.27 -9.88
CA ILE A 60 10.34 -7.99 -8.82
C ILE A 60 8.98 -7.33 -8.64
N SER A 61 7.90 -8.00 -9.04
CA SER A 61 6.55 -7.57 -8.68
C SER A 61 6.33 -7.85 -7.20
N LEU A 62 6.25 -6.79 -6.40
CA LEU A 62 5.97 -6.92 -4.96
C LEU A 62 4.55 -7.47 -4.77
N PRO A 63 4.40 -8.65 -4.15
CA PRO A 63 3.10 -9.25 -3.93
C PRO A 63 2.43 -8.56 -2.72
N ASN A 64 1.58 -7.58 -3.00
CA ASN A 64 0.74 -6.81 -2.05
C ASN A 64 1.48 -5.97 -0.99
N LEU A 65 0.91 -4.79 -0.73
CA LEU A 65 1.39 -3.85 0.28
C LEU A 65 0.58 -3.99 1.57
N LEU A 66 1.24 -3.68 2.70
CA LEU A 66 0.63 -3.60 4.02
C LEU A 66 0.52 -2.14 4.43
N LEU A 67 -0.67 -1.73 4.86
CA LEU A 67 -0.95 -0.41 5.42
C LEU A 67 -1.11 -0.52 6.93
N ARG A 68 -0.38 0.30 7.68
CA ARG A 68 -0.53 0.38 9.14
C ARG A 68 -1.20 1.69 9.52
N LEU A 69 -2.28 1.59 10.29
CA LEU A 69 -3.11 2.72 10.72
C LEU A 69 -3.14 2.78 12.25
N ARG A 70 -3.24 3.99 12.81
CA ARG A 70 -3.55 4.20 14.23
C ARG A 70 -5.03 4.52 14.38
N ALA A 71 -5.69 3.96 15.39
CA ALA A 71 -7.11 4.21 15.66
C ALA A 71 -7.42 5.71 15.83
N ASP A 72 -6.50 6.48 16.43
CA ASP A 72 -6.68 7.93 16.58
C ASP A 72 -6.68 8.67 15.22
N GLU A 73 -5.87 8.24 14.24
CA GLU A 73 -5.81 8.88 12.92
C GLU A 73 -7.10 8.64 12.12
N VAL A 74 -7.62 7.41 12.19
CA VAL A 74 -8.85 7.02 11.50
C VAL A 74 -10.07 7.75 12.04
N LEU A 75 -10.10 8.03 13.35
CA LEU A 75 -11.23 8.72 13.99
C LEU A 75 -11.11 10.25 13.94
N SER A 76 -9.89 10.80 13.80
CA SER A 76 -9.70 12.26 13.80
C SER A 76 -10.01 12.90 12.45
N ASP A 77 -9.84 12.16 11.36
CA ASP A 77 -9.93 12.69 10.00
C ASP A 77 -10.88 11.84 9.16
N GLY A 78 -11.98 12.45 8.72
CA GLY A 78 -13.01 11.78 7.91
C GLY A 78 -12.52 11.38 6.52
N ASP A 79 -11.50 12.05 5.99
CA ASP A 79 -10.99 11.78 4.65
C ASP A 79 -10.09 10.54 4.59
N VAL A 80 -9.57 10.09 5.74
CA VAL A 80 -8.72 8.89 5.83
C VAL A 80 -9.45 7.66 5.34
N LEU A 81 -10.77 7.56 5.55
CA LEU A 81 -11.56 6.43 5.07
C LEU A 81 -11.60 6.36 3.54
N ASN A 82 -11.68 7.51 2.87
CA ASN A 82 -11.65 7.59 1.41
C ASN A 82 -10.25 7.24 0.86
N LEU A 83 -9.19 7.70 1.54
CA LEU A 83 -7.82 7.34 1.18
C LEU A 83 -7.57 5.84 1.33
N VAL A 84 -8.10 5.21 2.38
CA VAL A 84 -8.00 3.76 2.57
C VAL A 84 -8.78 3.01 1.49
N ASP A 85 -9.96 3.51 1.10
CA ASP A 85 -10.77 2.92 0.03
C ASP A 85 -10.02 2.90 -1.32
N GLU A 86 -9.42 4.03 -1.68
CA GLU A 86 -8.60 4.17 -2.89
C GLU A 86 -7.36 3.25 -2.82
N ALA A 87 -6.65 3.26 -1.68
CA ALA A 87 -5.41 2.53 -1.53
C ALA A 87 -5.61 0.99 -1.52
N VAL A 88 -6.71 0.52 -0.95
CA VAL A 88 -7.12 -0.90 -1.00
C VAL A 88 -7.53 -1.31 -2.42
N SER A 89 -8.06 -0.37 -3.22
CA SER A 89 -8.43 -0.64 -4.62
C SER A 89 -7.22 -0.71 -5.55
N ASP A 90 -6.09 -0.12 -5.19
CA ASP A 90 -4.84 -0.18 -5.99
C ASP A 90 -3.99 -1.42 -5.65
N ARG A 91 -3.35 -1.46 -4.48
CA ARG A 91 -2.32 -2.50 -4.16
C ARG A 91 -2.27 -2.97 -2.71
N ILE A 92 -3.08 -2.39 -1.82
CA ILE A 92 -3.02 -2.72 -0.39
C ILE A 92 -3.90 -3.94 -0.13
N GLY A 93 -3.25 -5.07 0.18
CA GLY A 93 -3.93 -6.32 0.47
C GLY A 93 -4.11 -6.58 1.97
N ILE A 94 -3.36 -5.88 2.83
CA ILE A 94 -3.41 -6.07 4.28
C ILE A 94 -3.46 -4.70 4.95
N VAL A 95 -4.40 -4.53 5.88
CA VAL A 95 -4.53 -3.34 6.71
C VAL A 95 -4.39 -3.75 8.17
N VAL A 96 -3.43 -3.16 8.86
CA VAL A 96 -3.20 -3.37 10.29
C VAL A 96 -3.68 -2.14 11.05
N LEU A 97 -4.65 -2.32 11.93
CA LEU A 97 -5.11 -1.28 12.83
C LEU A 97 -4.50 -1.46 14.21
N THR A 98 -3.79 -0.43 14.66
CA THR A 98 -3.12 -0.38 15.96
C THR A 98 -3.80 0.58 16.92
N GLY A 99 -3.94 0.15 18.16
CA GLY A 99 -4.48 0.94 19.26
C GLY A 99 -3.38 1.50 20.16
N GLY A 100 -3.63 2.64 20.79
CA GLY A 100 -2.82 3.12 21.90
C GLY A 100 -3.11 2.35 23.19
N LYS A 101 -2.20 2.45 24.17
CA LYS A 101 -2.46 1.95 25.53
C LYS A 101 -3.75 2.60 26.05
N ASN A 102 -4.74 1.78 26.39
CA ASN A 102 -6.08 2.14 26.88
C ASN A 102 -7.09 2.68 25.85
N SER A 103 -6.84 2.55 24.54
CA SER A 103 -7.78 3.03 23.51
C SER A 103 -8.78 1.97 23.03
N GLY A 104 -9.23 1.04 23.88
CA GLY A 104 -10.05 -0.10 23.46
C GLY A 104 -11.34 0.29 22.73
N ARG A 105 -12.06 1.30 23.25
CA ARG A 105 -13.27 1.83 22.61
C ARG A 105 -12.98 2.44 21.25
N LYS A 106 -11.95 3.28 21.15
CA LYS A 106 -11.53 3.92 19.90
C LYS A 106 -11.11 2.88 18.86
N LEU A 107 -10.37 1.86 19.30
CA LEU A 107 -9.93 0.78 18.44
C LEU A 107 -11.13 0.01 17.87
N TYR A 108 -12.14 -0.28 18.71
CA TYR A 108 -13.38 -0.91 18.28
C TYR A 108 -14.14 -0.05 17.26
N GLU A 109 -14.34 1.24 17.54
CA GLU A 109 -15.06 2.16 16.65
C GLU A 109 -14.34 2.32 15.30
N ALA A 110 -13.02 2.56 15.33
CA ALA A 110 -12.20 2.68 14.12
C ALA A 110 -12.20 1.38 13.30
N ALA A 111 -12.12 0.22 13.96
CA ALA A 111 -12.14 -1.07 13.28
C ALA A 111 -13.47 -1.34 12.60
N GLY A 112 -14.60 -0.97 13.21
CA GLY A 112 -15.92 -1.07 12.60
C GLY A 112 -16.06 -0.21 11.35
N LEU A 113 -15.56 1.03 11.38
CA LEU A 113 -15.54 1.92 10.21
C LEU A 113 -14.70 1.33 9.08
N LEU A 114 -13.48 0.89 9.38
CA LEU A 114 -12.61 0.26 8.39
C LEU A 114 -13.18 -1.04 7.83
N LYS A 115 -13.85 -1.86 8.65
CA LYS A 115 -14.49 -3.09 8.16
C LYS A 115 -15.64 -2.79 7.19
N SER A 116 -16.39 -1.71 7.41
CA SER A 116 -17.45 -1.26 6.50
C SER A 116 -16.91 -0.80 5.13
N VAL A 117 -15.76 -0.12 5.14
CA VAL A 117 -15.08 0.34 3.92
C VAL A 117 -14.41 -0.83 3.21
N ILE A 118 -13.50 -1.55 3.87
CA ILE A 118 -12.68 -2.60 3.26
C ILE A 118 -13.53 -3.80 2.82
N ARG A 119 -14.50 -4.21 3.66
CA ARG A 119 -15.32 -5.41 3.52
C ARG A 119 -14.46 -6.66 3.35
N ASP A 120 -14.32 -7.13 2.11
CA ASP A 120 -13.60 -8.35 1.73
C ASP A 120 -12.48 -8.09 0.70
N ARG A 121 -12.17 -6.81 0.40
CA ARG A 121 -11.12 -6.44 -0.56
C ARG A 121 -9.70 -6.56 0.00
N ALA A 122 -9.54 -6.43 1.31
CA ALA A 122 -8.26 -6.59 2.00
C ALA A 122 -8.45 -7.25 3.37
N TYR A 123 -7.37 -7.82 3.88
CA TYR A 123 -7.35 -8.43 5.21
C TYR A 123 -7.20 -7.35 6.29
N LEU A 124 -8.17 -7.23 7.18
CA LEU A 124 -8.10 -6.34 8.34
C LEU A 124 -7.56 -7.10 9.55
N LEU A 125 -6.42 -6.66 10.07
CA LEU A 125 -5.76 -7.21 11.26
C LEU A 125 -5.82 -6.21 12.41
N ILE A 126 -6.18 -6.67 13.61
CA ILE A 126 -6.20 -5.87 14.84
C ILE A 126 -4.99 -6.22 15.70
N ASP A 127 -4.32 -5.21 16.23
CA ASP A 127 -3.12 -5.35 17.07
C ASP A 127 -3.48 -5.84 18.48
N ASP A 128 -2.94 -7.01 18.88
CA ASP A 128 -3.02 -7.70 20.18
C ASP A 128 -4.42 -7.99 20.77
N ARG A 129 -5.47 -7.29 20.31
CA ARG A 129 -6.82 -7.28 20.88
C ARG A 129 -7.73 -8.32 20.20
N ILE A 130 -7.58 -9.57 20.64
CA ILE A 130 -8.38 -10.71 20.17
C ILE A 130 -9.88 -10.50 20.42
N ASP A 131 -10.24 -9.92 21.57
CA ASP A 131 -11.62 -9.63 21.95
C ASP A 131 -12.31 -8.67 20.97
N ILE A 132 -11.62 -7.60 20.56
CA ILE A 132 -12.12 -6.64 19.58
C ILE A 132 -12.19 -7.27 18.18
N ALA A 133 -11.15 -8.00 17.78
CA ALA A 133 -11.10 -8.67 16.49
C ALA A 133 -12.27 -9.64 16.30
N ALA A 134 -12.60 -10.41 17.34
CA ALA A 134 -13.75 -11.31 17.35
C ALA A 134 -15.07 -10.54 17.26
N ALA A 135 -15.22 -9.45 18.03
CA ALA A 135 -16.44 -8.65 18.04
C ALA A 135 -16.77 -8.03 16.68
N ILE A 136 -15.74 -7.55 15.95
CA ILE A 136 -15.92 -6.91 14.64
C ILE A 136 -15.77 -7.86 13.44
N LYS A 137 -15.54 -9.15 13.68
CA LYS A 137 -15.23 -10.16 12.64
C LYS A 137 -14.09 -9.70 11.73
N ALA A 138 -12.99 -9.28 12.35
CA ALA A 138 -11.75 -9.00 11.65
C ALA A 138 -11.21 -10.26 10.96
N SER A 139 -10.33 -10.08 9.98
CA SER A 139 -9.70 -11.21 9.29
C SER A 139 -8.69 -11.93 10.17
N GLY A 140 -8.10 -11.23 11.15
CA GLY A 140 -7.15 -11.82 12.08
C GLY A 140 -6.67 -10.83 13.14
N VAL A 141 -5.72 -11.30 13.92
CA VAL A 141 -5.05 -10.54 14.99
C VAL A 141 -3.56 -10.55 14.69
N LEU A 142 -2.92 -9.39 14.84
CA LEU A 142 -1.46 -9.29 14.83
C LEU A 142 -0.98 -9.47 16.28
N LEU A 143 -0.14 -10.47 16.51
CA LEU A 143 0.49 -10.72 17.81
C LEU A 143 1.99 -10.43 17.70
N SER A 144 2.50 -9.62 18.62
CA SER A 144 3.93 -9.34 18.72
C SER A 144 4.58 -10.17 19.82
N ASP A 145 5.71 -10.81 19.52
CA ASP A 145 6.53 -11.58 20.47
C ASP A 145 7.42 -10.65 21.32
N LYS A 146 6.82 -9.95 22.28
CA LYS A 146 7.55 -9.04 23.18
C LYS A 146 7.98 -9.70 24.47
#